data_AF-A0A085L675-F1
#
_entry.id   AF-A0A085L675-F1
#
_cell.length_a   1.000
_cell.length_b   1.000
_cell.length_c   1.000
_cell.angle_alpha   90.00
_cell.angle_beta   90.00
_cell.angle_gamma   90.00
#
_symmetry.space_group_name_H-M   'P 1'
#
loop_
_entity.id
_entity.type
_entity.pdbx_description
1 polymer ?
#
loop_
_entity_poly.entity_id
_entity_poly.type
_entity_poly.pdbx_seq_one_letter_code
_entity_poly.pdbx_strand_id
1 'polypeptide(L)'
;MRFETIAIHAGDRPDKAYGAIAVPIYQTSNFAFEEVGKTKGYDYSRTANPTRKVLEDTIAQLEGGKAGFAFATGMAAEATVMHLLKTGDHVISQDDIYGGTYRLFQNVMQNFGLEFTFLSLDSRERIEEAIKPNTKMLWLETPSNPLLNIVDLE
;
A
#
# COMPACT_ATOMS: atom_id res chain seq x y z
N MET A 1 -19.02 -6.61 11.08
CA MET A 1 -18.32 -7.47 12.08
C MET A 1 -17.45 -6.57 12.93
N ARG A 2 -17.09 -6.98 14.16
CA ARG A 2 -16.15 -6.22 15.01
C ARG A 2 -14.71 -6.41 14.51
N PHE A 3 -13.81 -5.48 14.83
CA PHE A 3 -12.40 -5.51 14.39
C PHE A 3 -11.71 -6.83 14.73
N GLU A 4 -11.87 -7.31 15.97
CA GLU A 4 -11.26 -8.55 16.47
C GLU A 4 -11.80 -9.78 15.74
N THR A 5 -13.08 -9.73 15.34
CA THR A 5 -13.69 -10.79 14.52
C THR A 5 -13.07 -10.80 13.12
N ILE A 6 -12.90 -9.63 12.50
CA ILE A 6 -12.27 -9.52 11.17
C ILE A 6 -10.82 -10.01 11.22
N ALA A 7 -10.06 -9.61 12.24
CA ALA A 7 -8.65 -9.99 12.40
C ALA A 7 -8.43 -11.52 12.42
N ILE A 8 -9.42 -12.29 12.88
CA ILE A 8 -9.34 -13.75 12.97
C ILE A 8 -10.02 -14.42 11.76
N HIS A 9 -11.18 -13.91 11.33
CA HIS A 9 -12.09 -14.61 10.42
C HIS A 9 -12.11 -14.06 8.98
N ALA A 10 -11.44 -12.94 8.70
CA ALA A 10 -11.40 -12.39 7.34
C ALA A 10 -10.68 -13.33 6.34
N GLY A 11 -11.05 -13.18 5.07
CA GLY A 11 -10.59 -14.01 3.96
C GLY A 11 -11.48 -15.24 3.72
N ASP A 12 -11.21 -15.92 2.59
CA ASP A 12 -11.98 -17.09 2.16
C ASP A 12 -11.56 -18.34 2.96
N ARG A 13 -12.29 -18.62 4.06
CA ARG A 13 -12.04 -19.75 4.98
C ARG A 13 -13.33 -20.52 5.29
N PRO A 14 -13.26 -21.84 5.57
CA PRO A 14 -12.07 -22.70 5.52
C PRO A 14 -11.60 -22.96 4.08
N ASP A 15 -10.39 -23.52 3.93
CA ASP A 15 -9.87 -23.91 2.62
C ASP A 15 -10.84 -24.83 1.87
N LYS A 16 -11.09 -24.54 0.59
CA LYS A 16 -12.09 -25.25 -0.22
C LYS A 16 -11.62 -26.63 -0.70
N ALA A 17 -10.31 -26.90 -0.71
CA ALA A 17 -9.79 -28.17 -1.20
C ALA A 17 -10.00 -29.29 -0.17
N TYR A 18 -9.71 -29.03 1.12
CA TYR A 18 -9.74 -30.07 2.16
C TYR A 18 -10.35 -29.61 3.50
N GLY A 19 -10.85 -28.37 3.61
CA GLY A 19 -11.46 -27.86 4.83
C GLY A 19 -10.45 -27.43 5.91
N ALA A 20 -9.20 -27.14 5.53
CA ALA A 20 -8.21 -26.65 6.48
C ALA A 20 -8.66 -25.31 7.09
N ILE A 21 -8.62 -25.23 8.43
CA ILE A 21 -9.01 -24.01 9.16
C ILE A 21 -7.96 -22.91 8.98
N ALA A 22 -6.68 -23.28 9.10
CA ALA A 22 -5.57 -22.40 8.78
C ALA A 22 -5.38 -22.33 7.26
N VAL A 23 -4.99 -21.15 6.77
CA VAL A 23 -4.68 -20.95 5.35
C VAL A 23 -3.43 -21.75 4.99
N PRO A 24 -3.46 -22.67 4.01
CA PRO A 24 -2.27 -23.35 3.55
C PRO A 24 -1.22 -22.38 3.00
N ILE A 25 0.06 -22.75 3.12
CA ILE A 25 1.16 -21.97 2.55
C ILE A 25 1.42 -22.46 1.12
N TYR A 26 1.05 -21.66 0.13
CA TYR A 26 1.21 -21.97 -1.29
C TYR A 26 2.62 -21.59 -1.78
N GLN A 27 3.59 -22.45 -1.50
CA GLN A 27 5.00 -22.31 -1.96
C GLN A 27 5.20 -22.88 -3.38
N THR A 28 4.41 -22.40 -4.33
CA THR A 28 4.57 -22.72 -5.76
C THR A 28 4.74 -21.43 -6.57
N SER A 29 5.43 -21.51 -7.71
CA SER A 29 5.54 -20.38 -8.64
C SER A 29 4.39 -20.32 -9.64
N ASN A 30 3.90 -21.48 -10.11
CA ASN A 30 2.90 -21.62 -11.16
C ASN A 30 1.70 -22.43 -10.68
N PHE A 31 0.56 -22.22 -11.32
CA PHE A 31 -0.67 -22.99 -11.14
C PHE A 31 -1.08 -23.63 -12.47
N ALA A 32 -1.61 -24.86 -12.40
CA ALA A 32 -2.07 -25.56 -13.60
C ALA A 32 -3.28 -24.85 -14.20
N PHE A 33 -3.23 -24.65 -15.52
CA PHE A 33 -4.35 -24.17 -16.32
C PHE A 33 -5.30 -25.35 -16.58
N GLU A 34 -6.60 -25.08 -16.64
CA GLU A 34 -7.56 -26.10 -17.09
C GLU A 34 -7.40 -26.34 -18.59
N GLU A 35 -7.27 -25.25 -19.34
CA GLU A 35 -7.01 -25.18 -20.78
C GLU A 35 -6.24 -23.88 -21.07
N VAL A 36 -5.71 -23.70 -22.28
CA VAL A 36 -4.99 -22.47 -22.65
C VAL A 36 -5.88 -21.24 -22.40
N GLY A 37 -5.40 -20.32 -21.57
CA GLY A 37 -6.14 -19.10 -21.20
C GLY A 37 -7.22 -19.28 -20.12
N LYS A 38 -7.42 -20.49 -19.58
CA LYS A 38 -8.42 -20.77 -18.55
C LYS A 38 -7.78 -21.20 -17.23
N THR A 39 -7.88 -20.36 -16.21
CA THR A 39 -7.31 -20.58 -14.87
C THR A 39 -8.40 -20.73 -13.81
N LYS A 40 -8.03 -21.23 -12.62
CA LYS A 40 -8.89 -21.24 -11.42
C LYS A 40 -8.75 -19.96 -10.59
N GLY A 41 -8.40 -18.84 -11.25
CA GLY A 41 -8.12 -17.55 -10.60
C GLY A 41 -6.64 -17.31 -10.27
N TYR A 42 -5.77 -18.31 -10.48
CA TYR A 42 -4.32 -18.20 -10.26
C TYR A 42 -3.56 -18.80 -11.45
N ASP A 43 -2.52 -18.12 -11.90
CA ASP A 43 -1.60 -18.55 -12.96
C ASP A 43 -0.14 -18.54 -12.47
N TYR A 44 0.30 -17.41 -11.90
CA TYR A 44 1.66 -17.12 -11.49
C TYR A 44 1.68 -16.38 -10.14
N SER A 45 2.45 -16.88 -9.18
CA SER A 45 2.44 -16.41 -7.79
C SER A 45 2.80 -14.93 -7.59
N ARG A 46 3.59 -14.33 -8.49
CA ARG A 46 3.83 -12.88 -8.45
C ARG A 46 2.54 -12.11 -8.72
N THR A 47 1.74 -12.54 -9.70
CA THR A 47 0.46 -11.91 -10.07
C THR A 47 -0.58 -12.12 -8.96
N ALA A 48 -0.78 -13.38 -8.54
CA ALA A 48 -1.71 -13.73 -7.48
C ALA A 48 -1.25 -15.02 -6.76
N ASN A 49 -1.38 -15.06 -5.44
CA ASN A 49 -1.05 -16.24 -4.63
C ASN A 49 -2.11 -16.41 -3.54
N PRO A 50 -2.68 -17.62 -3.32
CA PRO A 50 -3.78 -17.79 -2.37
C PRO A 50 -3.44 -17.37 -0.93
N THR A 51 -2.22 -17.67 -0.47
CA THR A 51 -1.77 -17.28 0.88
C THR A 51 -1.69 -15.76 1.00
N ARG A 52 -1.11 -15.08 0.01
CA ARG A 52 -1.02 -13.61 -0.03
C ARG A 52 -2.40 -12.96 -0.16
N LYS A 53 -3.30 -13.54 -0.96
CA LYS A 53 -4.64 -13.01 -1.18
C LYS A 53 -5.45 -12.92 0.11
N VAL A 54 -5.33 -13.91 0.99
CA VAL A 54 -6.00 -13.86 2.31
C VAL A 54 -5.46 -12.70 3.15
N LEU A 55 -4.13 -12.49 3.19
CA LEU A 55 -3.55 -11.33 3.89
C LEU A 55 -4.06 -10.01 3.32
N GLU A 56 -4.04 -9.86 2.00
CA GLU A 56 -4.52 -8.68 1.27
C GLU A 56 -5.99 -8.37 1.59
N ASP A 57 -6.85 -9.39 1.59
CA ASP A 57 -8.28 -9.24 1.91
C ASP A 57 -8.53 -8.94 3.39
N THR A 58 -7.75 -9.54 4.29
CA THR A 58 -7.83 -9.25 5.73
C THR A 58 -7.48 -7.80 6.01
N ILE A 59 -6.36 -7.29 5.48
CA ILE A 59 -5.96 -5.88 5.66
C ILE A 59 -7.01 -4.94 5.06
N ALA A 60 -7.52 -5.23 3.85
CA ALA A 60 -8.57 -4.43 3.23
C ALA A 60 -9.81 -4.30 4.14
N GLN A 61 -10.26 -5.41 4.73
CA GLN A 61 -11.42 -5.40 5.62
C GLN A 61 -11.15 -4.67 6.95
N LEU A 62 -9.95 -4.81 7.52
CA LEU A 62 -9.57 -4.13 8.76
C LEU A 62 -9.55 -2.61 8.59
N GLU A 63 -9.04 -2.14 7.45
CA GLU A 63 -8.96 -0.71 7.11
C GLU A 63 -10.26 -0.16 6.49
N GLY A 64 -11.30 -0.99 6.32
CA GLY A 64 -12.54 -0.60 5.61
C GLY A 64 -12.33 -0.27 4.12
N GLY A 65 -11.22 -0.69 3.54
CA GLY A 65 -10.85 -0.51 2.14
C GLY A 65 -11.50 -1.54 1.20
N LYS A 66 -11.41 -1.29 -0.11
CA LYS A 66 -11.92 -2.21 -1.14
C LYS A 66 -10.96 -3.34 -1.51
N ALA A 67 -9.65 -3.09 -1.39
CA ALA A 67 -8.60 -4.03 -1.74
C ALA A 67 -7.32 -3.70 -0.96
N GLY A 68 -6.51 -4.72 -0.71
CA GLY A 68 -5.18 -4.61 -0.12
C GLY A 68 -4.13 -5.18 -1.08
N PHE A 69 -2.89 -4.73 -0.95
CA PHE A 69 -1.77 -5.18 -1.75
C PHE A 69 -0.56 -5.41 -0.85
N ALA A 70 -0.05 -6.64 -0.81
CA ALA A 70 1.08 -6.99 0.04
C ALA A 70 2.40 -6.88 -0.73
N PHE A 71 3.36 -6.18 -0.14
CA PHE A 71 4.68 -5.94 -0.71
C PHE A 71 5.80 -6.56 0.13
N ALA A 72 6.99 -6.67 -0.44
CA ALA A 72 8.16 -7.23 0.24
C ALA A 72 8.62 -6.39 1.45
N THR A 73 8.44 -5.07 1.38
CA THR A 73 8.77 -4.11 2.44
C THR A 73 7.85 -2.90 2.36
N GLY A 74 7.80 -2.07 3.42
CA GLY A 74 7.14 -0.76 3.37
C GLY A 74 7.69 0.12 2.25
N MET A 75 9.02 0.17 2.08
CA MET A 75 9.66 0.90 0.98
C MET A 75 9.23 0.44 -0.42
N ALA A 76 8.98 -0.87 -0.60
CA ALA A 76 8.48 -1.38 -1.88
C ALA A 76 7.03 -0.96 -2.14
N ALA A 77 6.21 -0.85 -1.09
CA ALA A 77 4.86 -0.30 -1.18
C ALA A 77 4.92 1.19 -1.57
N GLU A 78 5.70 2.00 -0.85
CA GLU A 78 5.89 3.43 -1.15
C GLU A 78 6.38 3.67 -2.57
N ALA A 79 7.44 2.95 -2.98
CA ALA A 79 7.97 3.06 -4.33
C ALA A 79 6.90 2.69 -5.36
N THR A 80 6.12 1.64 -5.15
CA THR A 80 5.04 1.26 -6.06
C THR A 80 3.96 2.34 -6.14
N VAL A 81 3.59 2.97 -5.01
CA VAL A 81 2.63 4.09 -4.99
C VAL A 81 3.17 5.30 -5.75
N MET A 82 4.47 5.61 -5.63
CA MET A 82 5.09 6.69 -6.40
C MET A 82 5.06 6.43 -7.92
N HIS A 83 5.05 5.17 -8.36
CA HIS A 83 4.91 4.83 -9.78
C HIS A 83 3.49 5.02 -10.35
N LEU A 84 2.51 5.43 -9.52
CA LEU A 84 1.22 5.93 -10.02
C LEU A 84 1.36 7.33 -10.64
N LEU A 85 2.40 8.07 -10.26
CA LEU A 85 2.70 9.41 -10.73
C LEU A 85 3.54 9.37 -12.01
N LYS A 86 3.55 10.49 -12.74
CA LYS A 86 4.30 10.67 -13.97
C LYS A 86 5.36 11.76 -13.79
N THR A 87 6.37 11.74 -14.66
CA THR A 87 7.36 12.82 -14.73
C THR A 87 6.68 14.19 -14.82
N GLY A 88 7.12 15.12 -13.97
CA GLY A 88 6.56 16.46 -13.81
C GLY A 88 5.45 16.56 -12.76
N ASP A 89 4.94 15.44 -12.22
CA ASP A 89 3.98 15.48 -11.11
C ASP A 89 4.67 15.91 -9.79
N HIS A 90 3.93 16.62 -8.97
CA HIS A 90 4.38 17.15 -7.69
C HIS A 90 3.69 16.46 -6.51
N VAL A 91 4.46 16.17 -5.46
CA VAL A 91 4.02 15.58 -4.20
C VAL A 91 4.32 16.54 -3.05
N ILE A 92 3.32 16.80 -2.22
CA ILE A 92 3.52 17.46 -0.93
C ILE A 92 3.71 16.36 0.11
N SER A 93 4.76 16.45 0.92
CA SER A 93 5.01 15.48 2.00
C SER A 93 5.33 16.18 3.31
N GLN A 94 5.05 15.51 4.43
CA GLN A 94 5.46 15.97 5.74
C GLN A 94 6.99 16.09 5.83
N ASP A 95 7.49 17.15 6.48
CA ASP A 95 8.92 17.36 6.69
C ASP A 95 9.51 16.43 7.77
N ASP A 96 8.69 16.04 8.75
CA ASP A 96 8.97 15.02 9.74
C ASP A 96 8.27 13.71 9.36
N ILE A 97 9.01 12.84 8.68
CA ILE A 97 8.55 11.55 8.16
C ILE A 97 9.67 10.52 8.33
N TYR A 98 9.33 9.23 8.30
CA TYR A 98 10.33 8.17 8.26
C TYR A 98 11.47 8.47 7.27
N GLY A 99 12.71 8.47 7.77
CA GLY A 99 13.87 8.88 6.96
C GLY A 99 14.13 8.02 5.71
N GLY A 100 13.61 6.79 5.67
CA GLY A 100 13.62 5.97 4.45
C GLY A 100 12.73 6.55 3.35
N THR A 101 11.54 7.02 3.72
CA THR A 101 10.58 7.70 2.83
C THR A 101 11.18 8.98 2.27
N TYR A 102 11.74 9.84 3.14
CA TYR A 102 12.44 11.06 2.69
C TYR A 102 13.55 10.74 1.69
N ARG A 103 14.39 9.73 1.98
CA ARG A 103 15.48 9.31 1.09
C ARG A 103 14.95 8.77 -0.24
N LEU A 104 13.85 8.01 -0.25
CA LEU A 104 13.23 7.54 -1.48
C LEU A 104 12.76 8.72 -2.33
N PHE A 105 12.06 9.68 -1.73
CA PHE A 105 11.50 10.83 -2.44
C PHE A 105 12.61 11.74 -2.99
N GLN A 106 13.50 12.20 -2.11
CA GLN A 106 14.54 13.17 -2.44
C GLN A 106 15.64 12.58 -3.32
N ASN A 107 16.14 11.37 -3.02
CA ASN A 107 17.37 10.87 -3.65
C ASN A 107 17.11 9.89 -4.80
N VAL A 108 15.88 9.36 -4.92
CA VAL A 108 15.53 8.38 -5.95
C VAL A 108 14.46 8.94 -6.87
N MET A 109 13.28 9.28 -6.34
CA MET A 109 12.13 9.64 -7.17
C MET A 109 12.28 10.97 -7.90
N GLN A 110 13.07 11.91 -7.38
CA GLN A 110 13.46 13.13 -8.13
C GLN A 110 14.19 12.82 -9.44
N ASN A 111 14.99 11.74 -9.49
CA ASN A 111 15.68 11.32 -10.71
C ASN A 111 14.71 10.74 -11.76
N PHE A 112 13.50 10.35 -11.36
CA PHE A 112 12.40 9.98 -12.25
C PHE A 112 11.50 11.17 -12.62
N GLY A 113 11.91 12.38 -12.20
CA GLY A 113 11.27 13.64 -12.54
C GLY A 113 10.04 13.96 -11.69
N LEU A 114 9.90 13.37 -10.49
CA LEU A 114 8.90 13.81 -9.53
C LEU A 114 9.41 15.03 -8.74
N GLU A 115 8.54 16.00 -8.50
CA GLU A 115 8.82 17.16 -7.67
C GLU A 115 8.30 16.96 -6.25
N PHE A 116 9.00 17.47 -5.24
CA PHE A 116 8.60 17.34 -3.84
C PHE A 116 8.65 18.69 -3.13
N THR A 117 7.63 18.96 -2.30
CA THR A 117 7.68 20.01 -1.27
C THR A 117 7.51 19.35 0.09
N PHE A 118 8.45 19.59 0.99
CA PHE A 118 8.41 19.10 2.37
C PHE A 118 8.01 20.26 3.29
N LEU A 119 6.94 20.08 4.07
CA LEU A 119 6.51 21.04 5.09
C LEU A 119 5.80 20.36 6.25
N SER A 120 5.76 21.01 7.40
CA SER A 120 4.89 20.59 8.50
C SER A 120 3.43 20.71 8.09
N LEU A 121 2.67 19.62 8.23
CA LEU A 121 1.26 19.53 7.84
C LEU A 121 0.34 19.91 9.02
N ASP A 122 0.69 20.99 9.72
CA ASP A 122 0.02 21.48 10.93
C ASP A 122 -1.01 22.58 10.68
N SER A 123 -1.07 23.11 9.45
CA SER A 123 -2.00 24.15 9.03
C SER A 123 -2.50 23.89 7.62
N ARG A 124 -3.82 23.93 7.47
CA ARG A 124 -4.50 23.83 6.17
C ARG A 124 -4.04 24.90 5.20
N GLU A 125 -3.89 26.14 5.68
CA GLU A 125 -3.46 27.28 4.86
C GLU A 125 -2.07 27.04 4.25
N ARG A 126 -1.13 26.51 5.05
CA ARG A 126 0.22 26.18 4.55
C ARG A 126 0.19 25.08 3.49
N ILE A 127 -0.68 24.09 3.65
CA ILE A 127 -0.89 23.04 2.65
C ILE A 127 -1.44 23.65 1.37
N GLU A 128 -2.48 24.49 1.47
CA GLU A 128 -3.12 25.15 0.32
C GLU A 128 -2.14 26.06 -0.45
N GLU A 129 -1.27 26.79 0.25
CA GLU A 129 -0.21 27.62 -0.35
C GLU A 129 0.86 26.79 -1.10
N ALA A 130 1.11 25.55 -0.66
CA ALA A 130 2.08 24.65 -1.29
C ALA A 130 1.51 23.90 -2.52
N ILE A 131 0.20 23.96 -2.76
CA ILE A 131 -0.43 23.33 -3.93
C ILE A 131 -0.02 24.07 -5.21
N LYS A 132 0.50 23.30 -6.17
CA LYS A 132 0.86 23.74 -7.52
C LYS A 132 -0.11 23.13 -8.54
N PRO A 133 -0.19 23.64 -9.79
CA PRO A 133 -1.02 23.04 -10.83
C PRO A 133 -0.71 21.57 -11.15
N ASN A 134 0.52 21.14 -10.89
CA ASN A 134 1.01 19.77 -11.06
C ASN A 134 0.97 18.93 -9.76
N THR A 135 0.46 19.42 -8.62
CA THR A 135 0.31 18.60 -7.40
C THR A 135 -0.68 17.46 -7.64
N LYS A 136 -0.26 16.22 -7.38
CA LYS A 136 -1.09 15.00 -7.54
C LYS A 136 -1.24 14.16 -6.28
N MET A 137 -0.44 14.41 -5.25
CA MET A 137 -0.47 13.63 -4.03
C MET A 137 -0.06 14.46 -2.81
N LEU A 138 -0.75 14.23 -1.70
CA LEU A 138 -0.31 14.59 -0.35
C LEU A 138 0.11 13.31 0.35
N TRP A 139 1.31 13.28 0.91
CA TRP A 139 1.89 12.13 1.60
C TRP A 139 2.18 12.48 3.07
N LEU A 140 1.46 11.83 3.99
CA LEU A 140 1.45 12.16 5.41
C LEU A 140 1.74 10.93 6.30
N GLU A 141 2.20 11.17 7.52
CA GLU A 141 2.42 10.16 8.57
C GLU A 141 1.89 10.70 9.90
N THR A 142 0.94 10.01 10.54
CA THR A 142 0.34 10.45 11.81
C THR A 142 0.07 9.24 12.74
N PRO A 143 0.63 9.22 13.96
CA PRO A 143 1.69 10.09 14.46
C PRO A 143 2.97 9.96 13.61
N SER A 144 3.68 11.06 13.39
CA SER A 144 4.92 11.06 12.61
C SER A 144 6.06 10.32 13.30
N ASN A 145 7.04 9.88 12.51
CA ASN A 145 8.26 9.27 13.03
C ASN A 145 9.49 10.18 12.81
N PRO A 146 10.24 10.57 13.86
CA PRO A 146 10.13 10.09 15.25
C PRO A 146 9.41 11.04 16.21
N LEU A 147 9.00 12.24 15.79
CA LEU A 147 8.56 13.29 16.72
C LEU A 147 7.11 13.13 17.20
N LEU A 148 6.35 12.18 16.64
CA LEU A 148 4.96 11.88 17.01
C LEU A 148 4.01 13.08 16.80
N ASN A 149 4.30 13.92 15.82
CA ASN A 149 3.40 14.99 15.41
C ASN A 149 2.10 14.39 14.86
N ILE A 150 0.98 15.03 15.20
CA ILE A 150 -0.35 14.60 14.77
C ILE A 150 -0.83 15.50 13.64
N VAL A 151 -1.26 14.88 12.55
CA VAL A 151 -1.95 15.54 11.45
C VAL A 151 -3.43 15.22 11.54
N ASP A 152 -4.29 16.24 11.46
CA ASP A 152 -5.73 16.07 11.31
C ASP A 152 -6.04 15.61 9.88
N LEU A 153 -6.83 14.53 9.76
CA LEU A 153 -7.12 13.88 8.47
C LEU A 153 -8.42 14.36 7.83
N GLU A 154 -9.31 15.04 8.57
CA GLU A 154 -10.60 15.57 8.09
C GLU A 154 -10.49 17.03 7.61
#